data_AF-A0A3D3B3G1-F1
#
_entry.id   AF-A0A3D3B3G1-F1
#
_cell.length_a   1.000
_cell.length_b   1.000
_cell.length_c   1.000
_cell.angle_alpha   90.00
_cell.angle_beta   90.00
_cell.angle_gamma   90.00
#
_symmetry.space_group_name_H-M   'P 1'
#
loop_
_entity.id
_entity.type
_entity.pdbx_description
1 polymer ?
#
loop_
_entity_poly.entity_id
_entity_poly.type
_entity_poly.pdbx_seq_one_letter_code
_entity_poly.pdbx_strand_id
1 'polypeptide(L)' 'MPTYPYRCEKCGKTFGRTETMSEHEAAKPQCPNCGCPLSLVVSTG' A
#
# COMPACT_ATOMS: atom_id res chain seq x y z
N MET A 1 9.66 0.70 12.74
CA MET A 1 8.51 1.04 11.89
C MET A 1 8.44 -0.01 10.79
N PRO A 2 7.38 -0.83 10.74
CA PRO A 2 7.21 -1.86 9.72
C PRO A 2 7.03 -1.27 8.31
N THR A 3 7.42 -2.03 7.30
CA THR A 3 7.18 -1.70 5.89
C THR A 3 5.99 -2.51 5.39
N TYR A 4 4.96 -1.82 4.91
CA TYR A 4 3.75 -2.41 4.38
C TYR A 4 3.79 -2.43 2.84
N PRO A 5 3.58 -3.59 2.21
CA PRO A 5 3.54 -3.71 0.76
C PRO A 5 2.15 -3.37 0.20
N TYR A 6 2.05 -2.36 -0.64
CA TYR A 6 0.82 -1.94 -1.30
C TYR A 6 0.88 -2.26 -2.79
N ARG A 7 -0.21 -2.75 -3.37
CA ARG A 7 -0.31 -3.07 -4.79
C ARG A 7 -1.39 -2.25 -5.47
N CYS A 8 -1.07 -1.70 -6.63
CA CYS A 8 -2.05 -1.07 -7.50
C CYS A 8 -2.80 -2.14 -8.28
N GLU A 9 -4.12 -2.18 -8.16
CA GLU A 9 -4.95 -3.13 -8.92
C GLU A 9 -4.98 -2.80 -10.43
N LYS A 10 -4.80 -1.53 -10.80
CA LYS A 10 -4.87 -1.09 -12.20
C LYS A 10 -3.58 -1.34 -12.99
N CYS A 11 -2.42 -1.06 -12.42
CA CYS A 11 -1.13 -1.26 -13.10
C CYS A 11 -0.33 -2.47 -12.58
N GLY A 12 -0.81 -3.13 -11.52
CA GLY A 12 -0.18 -4.32 -10.96
C GLY A 12 1.11 -4.07 -10.18
N LYS A 13 1.58 -2.83 -10.06
CA LYS A 13 2.83 -2.47 -9.35
C LYS A 13 2.67 -2.60 -7.84
N THR A 14 3.71 -3.13 -7.20
CA THR A 14 3.83 -3.24 -5.74
C THR A 14 4.84 -2.21 -5.22
N PHE A 15 4.53 -1.57 -4.10
CA PHE A 15 5.33 -0.53 -3.45
C PHE A 15 5.42 -0.83 -1.95
N GLY A 16 6.60 -0.68 -1.34
CA GLY A 16 6.74 -0.77 0.11
C GLY A 16 6.68 0.61 0.75
N ARG A 17 5.86 0.79 1.79
CA ARG A 17 5.80 2.04 2.56
C ARG A 17 6.10 1.78 4.03
N THR A 18 7.04 2.53 4.59
CA THR A 18 7.38 2.46 6.01
C THR A 18 6.40 3.32 6.79
N GLU A 19 5.64 2.72 7.70
CA GLU A 19 4.60 3.40 8.45
C GLU A 19 4.58 2.90 9.90
N THR A 20 4.03 3.69 10.81
CA THR A 20 3.65 3.18 12.11
C THR A 20 2.36 2.36 12.01
N MET A 21 2.11 1.51 13.00
CA MET A 21 0.88 0.70 13.04
C MET A 21 -0.38 1.57 13.03
N SER A 22 -0.36 2.75 13.67
CA SER A 22 -1.51 3.67 13.67
C SER A 22 -1.69 4.40 12.35
N GLU A 23 -0.60 4.74 11.65
CA GLU A 23 -0.70 5.37 10.33
C GLU A 23 -1.18 4.37 9.28
N HIS A 24 -0.74 3.12 9.38
CA HIS A 24 -1.10 2.05 8.45
C HIS A 24 -2.61 1.87 8.28
N GLU A 25 -3.37 1.91 9.39
CA GLU A 25 -4.83 1.75 9.39
C GLU A 25 -5.55 2.93 8.69
N ALA A 26 -4.95 4.12 8.78
CA ALA A 26 -5.46 5.34 8.16
C ALA A 26 -4.89 5.58 6.74
N ALA A 27 -3.85 4.84 6.35
CA ALA A 27 -3.11 5.05 5.12
C ALA A 27 -3.96 4.61 3.91
N LYS A 28 -4.25 5.58 3.04
CA LYS A 28 -4.85 5.33 1.72
C LYS A 28 -3.91 5.81 0.62
N PRO A 29 -2.77 5.12 0.41
CA PRO A 29 -1.81 5.55 -0.59
C PRO A 29 -2.38 5.35 -1.99
N GLN A 30 -2.09 6.30 -2.89
CA GLN A 30 -2.54 6.27 -4.28
C GLN A 30 -1.38 5.98 -5.21
N CYS A 31 -1.67 5.32 -6.34
CA CYS A 31 -0.66 5.05 -7.35
C CYS A 31 -0.24 6.36 -8.04
N PRO A 32 1.04 6.76 -8.04
CA PRO A 32 1.49 8.02 -8.66
C PRO A 32 1.35 8.02 -10.19
N ASN A 33 1.20 6.85 -10.81
CA ASN A 33 1.03 6.73 -12.26
C ASN A 33 -0.46 6.68 -12.66
N CYS A 34 -1.30 6.02 -11.85
CA CYS A 34 -2.68 5.75 -12.20
C CYS A 34 -3.71 6.60 -11.46
N GLY A 35 -3.34 7.20 -10.33
CA GLY A 35 -4.25 7.88 -9.40
C GLY A 35 -5.21 6.95 -8.64
N CYS A 36 -5.17 5.64 -8.93
CA CYS A 36 -6.03 4.66 -8.26
C CYS A 36 -5.58 4.39 -6.83
N PRO A 37 -6.52 4.02 -5.93
CA PRO A 37 -6.17 3.57 -4.59
C PRO A 37 -5.27 2.32 -4.68
N LEU A 38 -4.25 2.26 -3.82
CA LEU A 38 -3.45 1.05 -3.64
C LEU A 38 -4.10 0.17 -2.57
N SER A 39 -4.13 -1.12 -2.84
CA SER A 39 -4.67 -2.13 -1.93
C SER A 39 -3.49 -2.77 -1.20
N LEU A 40 -3.60 -2.88 0.13
CA LEU A 40 -2.57 -3.50 0.95
C LEU A 40 -2.45 -4.98 0.59
N VAL A 41 -1.24 -5.42 0.26
CA VAL A 41 -0.92 -6.84 0.10
C VAL A 41 -0.72 -7.41 1.50
N VAL A 42 -1.82 -7.80 2.14
CA VAL A 42 -1.74 -8.56 3.38
C VAL A 42 -1.26 -9.96 2.99
N SER A 43 -0.01 -10.30 3.33
CA SER A 43 0.44 -11.69 3.30
C SER A 43 -0.29 -12.43 4.43
N THR A 44 -1.56 -12.77 4.22
CA THR A 44 -2.26 -13.75 5.05
C THR A 44 -1.57 -15.09 4.84
N GLY A 45 -0.78 -15.50 5.84
CA GLY A 45 -0.22 -16.85 5.94
C GLY A 45 -1.29 -17.86 6.34
#